data_AF-A0A8J7W3A7-F1
#
_entry.id   AF-A0A8J7W3A7-F1
#
_cell.length_a   1.000
_cell.length_b   1.000
_cell.length_c   1.000
_cell.angle_alpha   90.00
_cell.angle_beta   90.00
_cell.angle_gamma   90.00
#
_symmetry.space_group_name_H-M   'P 1'
#
loop_
_entity.id
_entity.type
_entity.pdbx_description
1 polymer ?
#
loop_
_entity_poly.entity_id
_entity_poly.type
_entity_poly.pdbx_seq_one_letter_code
_entity_poly.pdbx_strand_id
1 'polypeptide(L)'
;MSEKEKVMTVTLMRSDLYDAPAYSGAYLKLPASRDEIQDALHRARVTDDQPYQVVECFNMQGEELSFIPENPPLAELNFLAYRISELSEHDRIAFTGCALVGEGNLAMHDLINQTYNLGDAHAVPAKNDRELGKFYVDNDFIDAVNHVPPEYQQELLDLLDYEKIGRARQEAEGGIFHNDFYVVNGSGSWETVYDGIHLPEQSFLENYVFELLVCDGTFYPSDIDECTILKLPATPDEISEVLKEQGIKNFDGCVVYTNKSSVPKLNGVFGDYEDIEKIKLLAEKIYELRCQGQEAKFKAALELMDCTDIDLALDITQNMDCFDFYPELSSPEDYARQEFLKRYHIPEDDPMLKHIHFSRCDSDLMKEANICATPYGIIRLGNREMTLEYSSPALGQQML
;
A
#
# COMPACT_ATOMS: atom_id res chain seq x y z
N MET A 1 1.84 5.94 15.38
CA MET A 1 2.54 4.67 15.11
C MET A 1 3.59 4.90 14.03
N SER A 2 4.80 4.35 14.14
CA SER A 2 5.79 4.44 13.06
C SER A 2 5.27 3.67 11.84
N GLU A 3 5.34 4.27 10.67
CA GLU A 3 5.04 3.57 9.42
C GLU A 3 5.97 2.36 9.28
N LYS A 4 5.40 1.18 9.02
CA LYS A 4 6.18 -0.04 8.83
C LYS A 4 6.92 0.05 7.50
N GLU A 5 8.10 -0.56 7.46
CA GLU A 5 8.87 -0.67 6.22
C GLU A 5 8.05 -1.38 5.15
N LYS A 6 7.91 -0.77 3.97
CA LYS A 6 7.31 -1.41 2.80
C LYS A 6 8.30 -2.42 2.24
N VAL A 7 7.86 -3.67 2.02
CA VAL A 7 8.74 -4.79 1.63
C VAL A 7 8.41 -5.39 0.26
N MET A 8 7.21 -5.13 -0.26
CA MET A 8 6.81 -5.60 -1.59
C MET A 8 5.84 -4.62 -2.27
N THR A 9 5.77 -4.69 -3.60
CA THR A 9 4.84 -3.94 -4.44
C THR A 9 3.97 -4.92 -5.23
N VAL A 10 2.68 -4.66 -5.28
CA VAL A 10 1.70 -5.48 -6.00
C VAL A 10 0.88 -4.64 -6.98
N THR A 11 0.38 -5.27 -8.04
CA THR A 11 -0.57 -4.66 -8.98
C THR A 11 -1.94 -5.32 -8.84
N LEU A 12 -2.95 -4.52 -8.49
CA LEU A 12 -4.36 -4.93 -8.41
C LEU A 12 -5.06 -4.64 -9.73
N MET A 13 -5.67 -5.65 -10.33
CA MET A 13 -6.47 -5.49 -11.55
C MET A 13 -7.87 -6.06 -11.38
N ARG A 14 -8.87 -5.30 -11.82
CA ARG A 14 -10.26 -5.75 -11.90
C ARG A 14 -10.42 -6.72 -13.07
N SER A 15 -11.04 -7.86 -12.79
CA SER A 15 -10.95 -9.04 -13.66
C SER A 15 -11.60 -8.85 -15.02
N ASP A 16 -12.66 -8.05 -15.10
CA ASP A 16 -13.41 -7.76 -16.34
C ASP A 16 -12.77 -6.67 -17.20
N LEU A 17 -11.84 -5.88 -16.65
CA LEU A 17 -11.09 -4.85 -17.38
C LEU A 17 -9.70 -5.31 -17.82
N TYR A 18 -9.32 -6.55 -17.56
CA TYR A 18 -7.96 -7.04 -17.81
C TYR A 18 -7.50 -6.82 -19.27
N ASP A 19 -8.40 -7.02 -20.22
CA ASP A 19 -8.14 -6.82 -21.66
C ASP A 19 -8.47 -5.39 -22.15
N ALA A 20 -8.91 -4.50 -21.26
CA ALA A 20 -9.33 -3.15 -21.64
C ALA A 20 -8.11 -2.31 -22.06
N PRO A 21 -8.14 -1.68 -23.25
CA PRO A 21 -7.08 -0.80 -23.69
C PRO A 21 -6.86 0.33 -22.67
N ALA A 22 -5.59 0.64 -22.37
CA ALA A 22 -5.18 1.68 -21.42
C ALA A 22 -5.56 1.46 -19.93
N TYR A 23 -6.13 0.31 -19.55
CA TYR A 23 -6.29 -0.05 -18.14
C TYR A 23 -5.00 -0.67 -17.60
N SER A 24 -4.45 -0.13 -16.51
CA SER A 24 -3.20 -0.58 -15.89
C SER A 24 -3.36 -1.07 -14.45
N GLY A 25 -4.60 -1.18 -13.95
CA GLY A 25 -4.84 -1.49 -12.54
C GLY A 25 -4.31 -0.43 -11.58
N ALA A 26 -4.00 -0.86 -10.35
CA ALA A 26 -3.43 -0.01 -9.31
C ALA A 26 -2.25 -0.67 -8.60
N TYR A 27 -1.17 0.10 -8.49
CA TYR A 27 0.00 -0.28 -7.70
C TYR A 27 -0.25 -0.03 -6.20
N LEU A 28 0.15 -0.98 -5.37
CA LEU A 28 0.06 -0.91 -3.91
C LEU A 28 1.35 -1.43 -3.27
N LYS A 29 1.87 -0.72 -2.27
CA LYS A 29 3.04 -1.13 -1.49
C LYS A 29 2.60 -1.76 -0.17
N LEU A 30 3.09 -2.96 0.12
CA LEU A 30 2.74 -3.72 1.31
C LEU A 30 3.90 -3.75 2.32
N PRO A 31 3.63 -3.81 3.65
CA PRO A 31 2.31 -3.79 4.26
C PRO A 31 1.63 -2.42 4.10
N ALA A 32 0.36 -2.46 3.73
CA ALA A 32 -0.52 -1.33 3.52
C ALA A 32 -1.53 -1.20 4.65
N SER A 33 -1.86 0.05 4.98
CA SER A 33 -2.99 0.38 5.84
C SER A 33 -4.31 0.04 5.15
N ARG A 34 -5.39 0.01 5.93
CA ARG A 34 -6.75 -0.15 5.39
C ARG A 34 -7.07 0.89 4.31
N ASP A 35 -6.71 2.15 4.54
CA ASP A 35 -7.01 3.23 3.61
C ASP A 35 -6.15 3.17 2.34
N GLU A 36 -4.88 2.76 2.43
CA GLU A 36 -4.03 2.51 1.26
C GLU A 36 -4.60 1.37 0.40
N ILE A 37 -5.08 0.29 1.02
CA ILE A 37 -5.76 -0.81 0.31
C ILE A 37 -7.04 -0.30 -0.35
N GLN A 38 -7.89 0.42 0.37
CA GLN A 38 -9.15 0.95 -0.15
C GLN A 38 -8.90 1.92 -1.32
N ASP A 39 -7.89 2.78 -1.22
CA ASP A 39 -7.49 3.66 -2.31
C ASP A 39 -7.02 2.89 -3.54
N ALA A 40 -6.17 1.88 -3.35
CA ALA A 40 -5.73 1.02 -4.44
C ALA A 40 -6.89 0.29 -5.11
N LEU A 41 -7.90 -0.18 -4.35
CA LEU A 41 -9.11 -0.77 -4.90
C LEU A 41 -9.92 0.25 -5.72
N HIS A 42 -10.09 1.49 -5.23
CA HIS A 42 -10.75 2.55 -5.99
C HIS A 42 -10.00 2.89 -7.29
N ARG A 43 -8.66 2.92 -7.26
CA ARG A 43 -7.82 3.16 -8.45
C ARG A 43 -7.87 1.98 -9.42
N ALA A 44 -7.97 0.76 -8.90
CA ALA A 44 -8.24 -0.43 -9.69
C ALA A 44 -9.70 -0.47 -10.19
N ARG A 45 -10.55 0.49 -9.80
CA ARG A 45 -11.98 0.62 -10.16
C ARG A 45 -12.82 -0.55 -9.66
N VAL A 46 -12.39 -1.14 -8.55
CA VAL A 46 -13.11 -2.20 -7.86
C VAL A 46 -14.10 -1.53 -6.90
N THR A 47 -15.38 -1.73 -7.15
CA THR A 47 -16.48 -1.32 -6.28
C THR A 47 -17.29 -2.54 -5.86
N ASP A 48 -17.80 -2.55 -4.62
CA ASP A 48 -18.63 -3.63 -4.07
C ASP A 48 -17.92 -5.00 -4.14
N ASP A 49 -18.62 -6.04 -4.61
CA ASP A 49 -18.15 -7.44 -4.73
C ASP A 49 -17.47 -7.74 -6.07
N GLN A 50 -17.02 -6.73 -6.82
CA GLN A 50 -16.36 -6.95 -8.11
C GLN A 50 -15.08 -7.78 -7.94
N PRO A 51 -14.90 -8.84 -8.75
CA PRO A 51 -13.72 -9.68 -8.65
C PRO A 51 -12.47 -8.94 -9.14
N TYR A 52 -11.40 -9.00 -8.36
CA TYR A 52 -10.09 -8.48 -8.73
C TYR A 52 -9.01 -9.54 -8.44
N GLN A 53 -7.85 -9.34 -9.04
CA GLN A 53 -6.69 -10.21 -8.89
C GLN A 53 -5.44 -9.38 -8.57
N VAL A 54 -4.54 -9.98 -7.81
CA VAL A 54 -3.16 -9.54 -7.70
C VAL A 54 -2.39 -10.22 -8.82
N VAL A 55 -1.96 -9.44 -9.82
CA VAL A 55 -1.38 -9.99 -11.07
C VAL A 55 0.15 -9.94 -11.11
N GLU A 56 0.74 -9.11 -10.26
CA GLU A 56 2.18 -8.90 -10.15
C GLU A 56 2.55 -8.74 -8.68
N CYS A 57 3.68 -9.33 -8.27
CA CYS A 57 4.23 -9.20 -6.92
C CYS A 57 5.76 -9.13 -6.97
N PHE A 58 6.32 -7.98 -6.58
CA PHE A 58 7.76 -7.71 -6.62
C PHE A 58 8.26 -7.29 -5.24
N ASN A 59 9.53 -7.58 -4.93
CA ASN A 59 10.19 -6.93 -3.80
C ASN A 59 10.44 -5.44 -4.09
N MET A 60 10.98 -4.71 -3.10
CA MET A 60 11.27 -3.28 -3.26
C MET A 60 12.38 -2.96 -4.26
N GLN A 61 13.18 -3.96 -4.66
CA GLN A 61 14.23 -3.86 -5.68
C GLN A 61 13.70 -4.14 -7.10
N GLY A 62 12.43 -4.54 -7.24
CA GLY A 62 11.81 -4.87 -8.53
C GLY A 62 12.03 -6.31 -8.98
N GLU A 63 12.47 -7.20 -8.10
CA GLU A 63 12.62 -8.64 -8.39
C GLU A 63 11.31 -9.36 -8.09
N GLU A 64 10.90 -10.24 -8.99
CA GLU A 64 9.65 -11.01 -8.87
C GLU A 64 9.73 -12.00 -7.71
N LEU A 65 8.71 -12.00 -6.85
CA LEU A 65 8.61 -12.91 -5.71
C LEU A 65 7.96 -14.23 -6.15
N SER A 66 8.72 -15.08 -6.84
CA SER A 66 8.22 -16.33 -7.44
C SER A 66 7.72 -17.38 -6.45
N PHE A 67 8.00 -17.23 -5.16
CA PHE A 67 7.47 -18.09 -4.11
C PHE A 67 6.04 -17.69 -3.66
N ILE A 68 5.52 -16.55 -4.14
CA ILE A 68 4.14 -16.14 -3.89
C ILE A 68 3.23 -16.92 -4.85
N PRO A 69 2.19 -17.60 -4.34
CA PRO A 69 1.28 -18.36 -5.20
C PRO A 69 0.49 -17.46 -6.15
N GLU A 70 0.03 -18.00 -7.29
CA GLU A 70 -0.83 -17.26 -8.22
C GLU A 70 -2.13 -16.81 -7.55
N ASN A 71 -2.58 -15.59 -7.86
CA ASN A 71 -3.82 -15.00 -7.34
C ASN A 71 -3.93 -15.05 -5.79
N PRO A 72 -2.94 -14.57 -5.05
CA PRO A 72 -2.96 -14.61 -3.59
C PRO A 72 -4.07 -13.70 -3.04
N PRO A 73 -4.77 -14.09 -1.96
CA PRO A 73 -5.69 -13.20 -1.27
C PRO A 73 -4.94 -11.97 -0.75
N LEU A 74 -5.40 -10.76 -1.12
CA LEU A 74 -4.72 -9.51 -0.77
C LEU A 74 -4.53 -9.34 0.75
N ALA A 75 -5.49 -9.78 1.55
CA ALA A 75 -5.41 -9.70 3.01
C ALA A 75 -4.27 -10.57 3.58
N GLU A 76 -4.10 -11.79 3.06
CA GLU A 76 -3.02 -12.70 3.46
C GLU A 76 -1.67 -12.16 2.99
N LEU A 77 -1.60 -11.64 1.76
CA LEU A 77 -0.37 -11.06 1.22
C LEU A 77 0.06 -9.80 1.99
N ASN A 78 -0.91 -8.96 2.36
CA ASN A 78 -0.65 -7.80 3.20
C ASN A 78 -0.13 -8.21 4.58
N PHE A 79 -0.69 -9.27 5.17
CA PHE A 79 -0.22 -9.80 6.44
C PHE A 79 1.18 -10.40 6.35
N LEU A 80 1.47 -11.15 5.29
CA LEU A 80 2.79 -11.69 5.04
C LEU A 80 3.82 -10.55 4.93
N ALA A 81 3.52 -9.51 4.16
CA ALA A 81 4.36 -8.33 4.05
C ALA A 81 4.59 -7.65 5.41
N TYR A 82 3.56 -7.58 6.25
CA TYR A 82 3.69 -7.08 7.62
C TYR A 82 4.67 -7.91 8.44
N ARG A 83 4.51 -9.23 8.44
CA ARG A 83 5.40 -10.15 9.16
C ARG A 83 6.84 -10.01 8.68
N ILE A 84 7.07 -9.98 7.37
CA ILE A 84 8.39 -9.77 6.76
C ILE A 84 9.00 -8.44 7.20
N SER A 85 8.19 -7.37 7.32
CA SER A 85 8.68 -6.06 7.79
C SER A 85 9.19 -6.05 9.23
N GLU A 86 8.79 -7.04 10.06
CA GLU A 86 9.25 -7.19 11.45
C GLU A 86 10.48 -8.09 11.59
N LEU A 87 10.83 -8.85 10.55
CA LEU A 87 11.97 -9.75 10.56
C LEU A 87 13.29 -8.96 10.56
N SER A 88 14.32 -9.52 11.20
CA SER A 88 15.67 -8.99 11.03
C SER A 88 16.16 -9.20 9.59
N GLU A 89 17.22 -8.49 9.17
CA GLU A 89 17.81 -8.70 7.84
C GLU A 89 18.22 -10.17 7.63
N HIS A 90 18.80 -10.79 8.65
CA HIS A 90 19.19 -12.21 8.63
C HIS A 90 17.98 -13.14 8.48
N ASP A 91 16.92 -12.88 9.24
CA ASP A 91 15.68 -13.67 9.17
C ASP A 91 14.96 -13.52 7.81
N ARG A 92 15.05 -12.36 7.15
CA ARG A 92 14.48 -12.17 5.80
C ARG A 92 15.20 -13.00 4.75
N ILE A 93 16.52 -13.12 4.87
CA ILE A 93 17.33 -13.99 4.00
C ILE A 93 16.94 -15.46 4.25
N ALA A 94 16.87 -15.87 5.52
CA ALA A 94 16.45 -17.22 5.90
C ALA A 94 15.04 -17.54 5.40
N PHE A 95 14.08 -16.63 5.60
CA PHE A 95 12.71 -16.75 5.11
C PHE A 95 12.66 -16.92 3.59
N THR A 96 13.33 -16.05 2.84
CA THR A 96 13.32 -16.09 1.38
C THR A 96 13.93 -17.39 0.87
N GLY A 97 15.07 -17.81 1.44
CA GLY A 97 15.69 -19.08 1.09
C GLY A 97 14.76 -20.25 1.36
N CYS A 98 14.18 -20.35 2.57
CA CYS A 98 13.24 -21.42 2.92
C CYS A 98 12.01 -21.46 1.99
N ALA A 99 11.47 -20.31 1.60
CA ALA A 99 10.33 -20.24 0.68
C ALA A 99 10.67 -20.80 -0.71
N LEU A 100 11.95 -20.75 -1.12
CA LEU A 100 12.43 -21.25 -2.41
C LEU A 100 12.85 -22.73 -2.38
N VAL A 101 13.17 -23.33 -1.22
CA VAL A 101 13.60 -24.75 -1.11
C VAL A 101 12.52 -25.73 -1.60
N GLY A 102 11.23 -25.43 -1.36
CA GLY A 102 10.10 -26.32 -1.64
C GLY A 102 9.53 -26.27 -3.07
N GLU A 103 10.35 -25.99 -4.09
CA GLU A 103 9.91 -25.70 -5.48
C GLU A 103 8.98 -24.48 -5.63
N GLY A 104 8.85 -23.62 -4.60
CA GLY A 104 8.03 -22.40 -4.68
C GLY A 104 6.51 -22.61 -4.68
N ASN A 105 6.02 -23.79 -4.27
CA ASN A 105 4.58 -24.13 -4.26
C ASN A 105 3.96 -24.04 -2.85
N LEU A 106 4.43 -23.11 -2.01
CA LEU A 106 3.85 -22.90 -0.69
C LEU A 106 2.51 -22.17 -0.82
N ALA A 107 1.51 -22.59 -0.05
CA ALA A 107 0.30 -21.79 0.10
C ALA A 107 0.60 -20.56 0.96
N MET A 108 -0.22 -19.52 0.85
CA MET A 108 -0.09 -18.32 1.69
C MET A 108 -0.09 -18.64 3.18
N HIS A 109 -0.89 -19.62 3.61
CA HIS A 109 -0.87 -20.17 4.96
C HIS A 109 0.52 -20.62 5.40
N ASP A 110 1.24 -21.34 4.54
CA ASP A 110 2.55 -21.90 4.84
C ASP A 110 3.61 -20.80 4.90
N LEU A 111 3.55 -19.84 3.97
CA LEU A 111 4.42 -18.66 3.97
C LEU A 111 4.25 -17.83 5.24
N ILE A 112 3.00 -17.58 5.65
CA ILE A 112 2.71 -16.83 6.89
C ILE A 112 3.26 -17.58 8.10
N ASN A 113 2.97 -18.88 8.22
CA ASN A 113 3.47 -19.69 9.33
C ASN A 113 5.00 -19.80 9.33
N GLN A 114 5.65 -19.81 8.16
CA GLN A 114 7.11 -19.79 8.08
C GLN A 114 7.72 -18.58 8.79
N THR A 115 7.06 -17.41 8.78
CA THR A 115 7.52 -16.21 9.51
C THR A 115 7.53 -16.37 11.03
N TYR A 116 6.93 -17.43 11.58
CA TYR A 116 6.98 -17.79 13.01
C TYR A 116 7.98 -18.90 13.30
N ASN A 117 8.45 -19.60 12.26
CA ASN A 117 9.23 -20.85 12.38
C ASN A 117 10.66 -20.70 11.83
N LEU A 118 11.24 -19.51 11.92
CA LEU A 118 12.61 -19.25 11.45
C LEU A 118 13.70 -19.59 12.49
N GLY A 119 13.33 -20.04 13.69
CA GLY A 119 14.28 -20.29 14.79
C GLY A 119 15.36 -21.32 14.46
N ASP A 120 15.05 -22.30 13.60
CA ASP A 120 15.98 -23.33 13.13
C ASP A 120 16.40 -23.12 11.67
N ALA A 121 16.05 -21.98 11.07
CA ALA A 121 16.50 -21.60 9.73
C ALA A 121 17.84 -20.86 9.82
N HIS A 122 18.79 -21.23 8.97
CA HIS A 122 20.13 -20.65 8.97
C HIS A 122 20.49 -20.11 7.59
N ALA A 123 20.81 -18.82 7.53
CA ALA A 123 21.43 -18.17 6.39
C ALA A 123 22.92 -17.96 6.66
N VAL A 124 23.77 -18.58 5.86
CA VAL A 124 25.23 -18.55 5.95
C VAL A 124 25.80 -17.79 4.76
N PRO A 125 26.70 -16.80 4.94
CA PRO A 125 27.35 -16.11 3.82
C PRO A 125 28.25 -17.06 3.02
N ALA A 126 27.72 -17.63 1.95
CA ALA A 126 28.40 -18.57 1.06
C ALA A 126 27.63 -18.63 -0.26
N LYS A 127 28.32 -18.36 -1.38
CA LYS A 127 27.66 -18.36 -2.70
C LYS A 127 27.86 -19.65 -3.51
N ASN A 128 28.64 -20.59 -2.99
CA ASN A 128 28.94 -21.86 -3.63
C ASN A 128 29.48 -22.89 -2.62
N ASP A 129 29.55 -24.15 -3.06
CA ASP A 129 30.09 -25.28 -2.30
C ASP A 129 31.44 -24.99 -1.65
N ARG A 130 32.35 -24.30 -2.34
CA ARG A 130 33.70 -24.03 -1.81
C ARG A 130 33.66 -23.10 -0.61
N GLU A 131 32.88 -22.03 -0.69
CA GLU A 131 32.69 -21.09 0.41
C GLU A 131 31.93 -21.74 1.57
N LEU A 132 30.92 -22.56 1.27
CA LEU A 132 30.19 -23.32 2.27
C LEU A 132 31.11 -24.28 3.03
N GLY A 133 31.90 -25.08 2.32
CA GLY A 133 32.83 -26.01 2.96
C GLY A 133 33.90 -25.29 3.77
N LYS A 134 34.37 -24.12 3.32
CA LYS A 134 35.26 -23.27 4.11
C LYS A 134 34.57 -22.79 5.39
N PHE A 135 33.33 -22.33 5.33
CA PHE A 135 32.56 -21.92 6.50
C PHE A 135 32.45 -23.05 7.53
N TYR A 136 32.13 -24.27 7.10
CA TYR A 136 32.00 -25.41 8.02
C TYR A 136 33.32 -25.79 8.69
N VAL A 137 34.44 -25.68 7.97
CA VAL A 137 35.77 -25.94 8.55
C VAL A 137 36.19 -24.83 9.49
N ASP A 138 36.03 -23.56 9.10
CA ASP A 138 36.44 -22.40 9.89
C ASP A 138 35.64 -22.26 11.21
N ASN A 139 34.43 -22.82 11.28
CA ASN A 139 33.57 -22.82 12.47
C ASN A 139 33.57 -24.17 13.21
N ASP A 140 34.56 -25.04 12.96
CA ASP A 140 34.74 -26.33 13.64
C ASP A 140 33.53 -27.28 13.54
N PHE A 141 32.72 -27.20 12.47
CA PHE A 141 31.58 -28.11 12.22
C PHE A 141 31.99 -29.43 11.55
N ILE A 142 33.29 -29.62 11.29
CA ILE A 142 33.85 -30.86 10.72
C ILE A 142 34.71 -31.56 11.77
N ASP A 143 34.12 -32.48 12.54
CA ASP A 143 34.81 -33.23 13.62
C ASP A 143 36.13 -33.89 13.18
N ALA A 144 36.20 -34.34 11.93
CA ALA A 144 37.39 -34.98 11.35
C ALA A 144 38.61 -34.04 11.25
N VAL A 145 38.39 -32.72 11.27
CA VAL A 145 39.44 -31.69 11.19
C VAL A 145 39.78 -31.13 12.58
N ASN A 146 38.84 -31.18 13.54
CA ASN A 146 38.97 -30.55 14.86
C ASN A 146 40.02 -31.19 15.80
N HIS A 147 40.44 -32.43 15.52
CA HIS A 147 41.33 -33.21 16.41
C HIS A 147 42.79 -33.24 15.95
N VAL A 148 43.17 -32.36 15.05
CA VAL A 148 44.51 -32.31 14.45
C VAL A 148 45.44 -31.49 15.34
N PRO A 149 46.65 -31.98 15.66
CA PRO A 149 47.60 -31.22 16.48
C PRO A 149 47.92 -29.85 15.83
N PRO A 150 48.07 -28.76 16.64
CA PRO A 150 48.28 -27.41 16.11
C PRO A 150 49.46 -27.29 15.14
N GLU A 151 50.50 -28.11 15.31
CA GLU A 151 51.68 -28.13 14.45
C GLU A 151 51.42 -28.61 13.01
N TYR A 152 50.32 -29.35 12.76
CA TYR A 152 49.92 -29.83 11.42
C TYR A 152 48.65 -29.15 10.88
N GLN A 153 48.02 -28.29 11.68
CA GLN A 153 46.72 -27.72 11.36
C GLN A 153 46.77 -26.86 10.09
N GLN A 154 47.78 -25.99 9.94
CA GLN A 154 47.91 -25.14 8.75
C GLN A 154 48.13 -25.97 7.47
N GLU A 155 49.02 -26.97 7.52
CA GLU A 155 49.30 -27.84 6.37
C GLU A 155 48.06 -28.63 5.96
N LEU A 156 47.26 -29.10 6.93
CA LEU A 156 46.01 -29.77 6.64
C LEU A 156 45.00 -28.83 5.97
N LEU A 157 44.79 -27.62 6.52
CA LEU A 157 43.85 -26.63 5.97
C LEU A 157 44.17 -26.31 4.50
N ASP A 158 45.45 -26.19 4.15
CA ASP A 158 45.89 -25.93 2.78
C ASP A 158 45.61 -27.11 1.81
N LEU A 159 45.44 -28.33 2.34
CA LEU A 159 45.18 -29.54 1.56
C LEU A 159 43.69 -29.91 1.48
N LEU A 160 42.81 -29.24 2.24
CA LEU A 160 41.38 -29.55 2.24
C LEU A 160 40.70 -29.15 0.92
N ASP A 161 39.91 -30.09 0.39
CA ASP A 161 38.98 -29.83 -0.70
C ASP A 161 37.68 -29.26 -0.14
N TYR A 162 37.68 -27.94 0.07
CA TYR A 162 36.52 -27.22 0.59
C TYR A 162 35.27 -27.36 -0.29
N GLU A 163 35.43 -27.46 -1.62
CA GLU A 163 34.29 -27.65 -2.53
C GLU A 163 33.62 -29.00 -2.28
N LYS A 164 34.40 -30.07 -2.14
CA LYS A 164 33.86 -31.39 -1.82
C LYS A 164 33.19 -31.43 -0.45
N ILE A 165 33.73 -30.73 0.56
CA ILE A 165 33.12 -30.63 1.88
C ILE A 165 31.76 -29.92 1.79
N GLY A 166 31.71 -28.75 1.15
CA GLY A 166 30.46 -28.00 1.05
C GLY A 166 29.39 -28.72 0.25
N ARG A 167 29.75 -29.36 -0.88
CA ARG A 167 28.80 -30.18 -1.65
C ARG A 167 28.19 -31.29 -0.81
N ALA A 168 29.01 -32.01 -0.05
CA ALA A 168 28.53 -33.08 0.82
C ALA A 168 27.59 -32.55 1.93
N ARG A 169 27.82 -31.32 2.42
CA ARG A 169 26.91 -30.66 3.38
C ARG A 169 25.60 -30.24 2.73
N GLN A 170 25.68 -29.57 1.58
CA GLN A 170 24.49 -29.19 0.80
C GLN A 170 23.60 -30.41 0.51
N GLU A 171 24.17 -31.51 0.01
CA GLU A 171 23.42 -32.73 -0.31
C GLU A 171 22.79 -33.38 0.93
N ALA A 172 23.46 -33.29 2.10
CA ALA A 172 22.98 -33.88 3.34
C ALA A 172 21.86 -33.06 4.00
N GLU A 173 21.90 -31.75 3.85
CA GLU A 173 21.01 -30.80 4.52
C GLU A 173 19.85 -30.33 3.64
N GLY A 174 20.00 -30.43 2.31
CA GLY A 174 18.98 -29.99 1.35
C GLY A 174 18.82 -28.47 1.26
N GLY A 175 19.83 -27.69 1.66
CA GLY A 175 19.82 -26.24 1.56
C GLY A 175 20.08 -25.73 0.14
N ILE A 176 19.83 -24.44 -0.07
CA ILE A 176 19.97 -23.76 -1.37
C ILE A 176 20.94 -22.58 -1.30
N PHE A 177 21.56 -22.24 -2.43
CA PHE A 177 22.28 -20.99 -2.60
C PHE A 177 21.35 -19.92 -3.16
N HIS A 178 21.25 -18.78 -2.49
CA HIS A 178 20.42 -17.64 -2.90
C HIS A 178 21.06 -16.32 -2.44
N ASN A 179 21.22 -15.36 -3.35
CA ASN A 179 21.72 -14.00 -3.07
C ASN A 179 22.99 -13.94 -2.19
N ASP A 180 24.01 -14.74 -2.52
CA ASP A 180 25.28 -14.88 -1.78
C ASP A 180 25.19 -15.60 -0.41
N PHE A 181 24.04 -16.20 -0.10
CA PHE A 181 23.86 -17.03 1.10
C PHE A 181 23.56 -18.48 0.74
N TYR A 182 24.00 -19.39 1.60
CA TYR A 182 23.48 -20.74 1.70
C TYR A 182 22.41 -20.76 2.79
N VAL A 183 21.19 -21.16 2.45
CA VAL A 183 20.05 -21.23 3.36
C VAL A 183 19.63 -22.66 3.56
N VAL A 184 19.53 -23.07 4.82
CA VAL A 184 19.06 -24.40 5.24
C VAL A 184 17.99 -24.24 6.32
N ASN A 185 16.95 -25.06 6.25
CA ASN A 185 15.95 -25.16 7.31
C ASN A 185 16.23 -26.41 8.16
N GLY A 186 16.40 -26.23 9.47
CA GLY A 186 16.59 -27.33 10.41
C GLY A 186 15.32 -28.17 10.61
N SER A 187 15.46 -29.28 11.35
CA SER A 187 14.34 -30.17 11.69
C SER A 187 13.54 -29.68 12.91
N GLY A 188 13.35 -28.37 13.01
CA GLY A 188 12.71 -27.70 14.13
C GLY A 188 11.26 -28.13 14.35
N SER A 189 10.73 -27.82 15.54
CA SER A 189 9.29 -27.94 15.75
C SER A 189 8.55 -26.90 14.91
N TRP A 190 7.53 -27.33 14.17
CA TRP A 190 6.67 -26.44 13.41
C TRP A 190 5.44 -26.03 14.23
N GLU A 191 5.27 -24.74 14.46
CA GLU A 191 4.09 -24.13 15.06
C GLU A 191 3.15 -23.57 13.98
N THR A 192 1.87 -23.93 14.06
CA THR A 192 0.82 -23.39 13.17
C THR A 192 0.07 -22.29 13.90
N VAL A 193 0.34 -21.03 13.53
CA VAL A 193 -0.24 -19.82 14.12
C VAL A 193 -1.44 -19.34 13.31
N TYR A 194 -1.34 -19.35 11.98
CA TYR A 194 -2.44 -19.06 11.07
C TYR A 194 -3.04 -20.37 10.57
N ASP A 195 -4.38 -20.47 10.53
CA ASP A 195 -5.13 -21.68 10.15
C ASP A 195 -5.59 -21.68 8.68
N GLY A 196 -5.29 -20.61 7.93
CA GLY A 196 -5.73 -20.43 6.54
C GLY A 196 -7.12 -19.81 6.43
N ILE A 197 -7.73 -19.39 7.54
CA ILE A 197 -9.09 -18.84 7.59
C ILE A 197 -9.11 -17.52 8.37
N HIS A 198 -8.58 -17.51 9.59
CA HIS A 198 -8.60 -16.36 10.50
C HIS A 198 -7.19 -15.80 10.66
N LEU A 199 -6.89 -14.72 9.94
CA LEU A 199 -5.61 -14.03 10.10
C LEU A 199 -5.42 -13.63 11.56
N PRO A 200 -4.21 -13.81 12.13
CA PRO A 200 -3.91 -13.32 13.47
C PRO A 200 -4.25 -11.84 13.62
N GLU A 201 -4.73 -11.41 14.79
CA GLU A 201 -5.22 -10.05 15.02
C GLU A 201 -4.21 -9.00 14.55
N GLN A 202 -4.67 -8.16 13.64
CA GLN A 202 -3.94 -7.03 13.10
C GLN A 202 -4.49 -5.73 13.69
N SER A 203 -3.61 -4.91 14.26
CA SER A 203 -3.97 -3.58 14.78
C SER A 203 -4.19 -2.52 13.67
N PHE A 204 -4.42 -2.89 12.40
CA PHE A 204 -4.55 -1.95 11.26
C PHE A 204 -5.97 -1.42 11.03
N LEU A 205 -6.90 -1.67 11.95
CA LEU A 205 -8.32 -1.37 11.76
C LEU A 205 -8.75 -0.06 12.39
N GLU A 206 -7.96 1.00 12.20
CA GLU A 206 -8.38 2.33 12.61
C GLU A 206 -9.03 3.04 11.42
N ASN A 207 -10.29 3.42 11.59
CA ASN A 207 -11.05 4.15 10.59
C ASN A 207 -10.93 5.64 10.86
N TYR A 208 -10.02 6.32 10.18
CA TYR A 208 -9.96 7.78 10.20
C TYR A 208 -9.96 8.34 8.77
N VAL A 209 -10.56 9.52 8.63
CA VAL A 209 -10.40 10.38 7.46
C VAL A 209 -9.16 11.25 7.63
N PHE A 210 -8.97 11.82 8.81
CA PHE A 210 -7.78 12.59 9.16
C PHE A 210 -7.15 12.12 10.47
N GLU A 211 -5.83 12.03 10.50
CA GLU A 211 -5.04 11.91 11.71
C GLU A 211 -4.29 13.24 11.88
N LEU A 212 -4.63 13.99 12.93
CA LEU A 212 -4.09 15.31 13.22
C LEU A 212 -3.18 15.22 14.44
N LEU A 213 -2.01 15.83 14.35
CA LEU A 213 -1.16 16.06 15.52
C LEU A 213 -1.45 17.45 16.09
N VAL A 214 -2.09 17.49 17.26
CA VAL A 214 -2.62 18.70 17.88
C VAL A 214 -1.79 19.09 19.11
N CYS A 215 -1.47 20.37 19.21
CA CYS A 215 -0.70 20.97 20.29
C CYS A 215 -1.29 22.33 20.71
N ASP A 216 -1.00 22.76 21.94
CA ASP A 216 -1.29 24.14 22.40
C ASP A 216 -0.44 25.16 21.61
N GLY A 217 -1.09 26.08 20.90
CA GLY A 217 -0.43 27.10 20.08
C GLY A 217 0.28 28.21 20.87
N THR A 218 0.22 28.19 22.19
CA THR A 218 1.04 29.06 23.06
C THR A 218 2.45 28.52 23.29
N PHE A 219 2.68 27.24 22.96
CA PHE A 219 3.99 26.62 22.98
C PHE A 219 4.56 26.55 21.56
N TYR A 220 5.84 26.87 21.41
CA TYR A 220 6.63 26.40 20.27
C TYR A 220 7.21 25.06 20.74
N PRO A 221 6.63 23.91 20.36
CA PRO A 221 7.13 22.62 20.77
C PRO A 221 8.51 22.48 20.13
N SER A 222 9.55 22.60 20.94
CA SER A 222 10.88 22.15 20.56
C SER A 222 10.90 20.65 20.33
N ASP A 223 9.89 19.93 20.85
CA ASP A 223 9.75 18.48 20.78
C ASP A 223 8.32 18.09 20.36
N ILE A 224 8.20 17.37 19.24
CA ILE A 224 6.95 16.77 18.72
C ILE A 224 6.26 15.86 19.77
N ASP A 225 7.02 15.38 20.76
CA ASP A 225 6.60 14.49 21.83
C ASP A 225 5.55 15.08 22.79
N GLU A 226 5.31 16.40 22.75
CA GLU A 226 4.28 17.06 23.58
C GLU A 226 2.90 17.13 22.89
N CYS A 227 2.78 16.72 21.63
CA CYS A 227 1.51 16.76 20.89
C CYS A 227 0.70 15.45 21.00
N THR A 228 -0.63 15.57 20.97
CA THR A 228 -1.55 14.43 21.01
C THR A 228 -2.17 14.18 19.64
N ILE A 229 -2.40 12.91 19.30
CA ILE A 229 -3.04 12.51 18.05
C ILE A 229 -4.56 12.59 18.20
N LEU A 230 -5.21 13.32 17.29
CA LEU A 230 -6.65 13.36 17.10
C LEU A 230 -7.02 12.67 15.78
N LYS A 231 -7.78 11.59 15.85
CA LYS A 231 -8.32 10.90 14.66
C LYS A 231 -9.74 11.38 14.40
N LEU A 232 -10.04 11.75 13.15
CA LEU A 232 -11.35 12.27 12.75
C LEU A 232 -11.98 11.36 11.69
N PRO A 233 -13.31 11.15 11.68
CA PRO A 233 -14.28 11.71 12.63
C PRO A 233 -14.12 11.11 14.04
N ALA A 234 -14.27 11.97 15.06
CA ALA A 234 -14.19 11.60 16.48
C ALA A 234 -15.51 11.90 17.20
N THR A 235 -15.84 11.09 18.19
CA THR A 235 -16.90 11.36 19.14
C THR A 235 -16.54 12.55 20.06
N PRO A 236 -17.55 13.22 20.64
CA PRO A 236 -17.30 14.29 21.61
C PRO A 236 -16.44 13.85 22.81
N ASP A 237 -16.54 12.58 23.22
CA ASP A 237 -15.77 12.03 24.32
C ASP A 237 -14.29 11.92 23.96
N GLU A 238 -13.95 11.37 22.78
CA GLU A 238 -12.58 11.27 22.25
C GLU A 238 -11.94 12.67 22.09
N ILE A 239 -12.70 13.64 21.57
CA ILE A 239 -12.24 15.04 21.50
C ILE A 239 -11.95 15.57 22.91
N SER A 240 -12.82 15.31 23.88
CA SER A 240 -12.64 15.78 25.26
C SER A 240 -11.41 15.17 25.92
N GLU A 241 -11.05 13.93 25.58
CA GLU A 241 -9.85 13.26 26.09
C GLU A 241 -8.59 13.91 25.53
N VAL A 242 -8.53 14.14 24.21
CA VAL A 242 -7.41 14.84 23.56
C VAL A 242 -7.22 16.25 24.13
N LEU A 243 -8.31 17.01 24.29
CA LEU A 243 -8.24 18.37 24.85
C LEU A 243 -7.73 18.37 26.31
N LYS A 244 -8.17 17.40 27.14
CA LYS A 244 -7.69 17.26 28.53
C LYS A 244 -6.22 16.91 28.60
N GLU A 245 -5.76 16.02 27.73
CA GLU A 245 -4.36 15.60 27.65
C GLU A 245 -3.45 16.78 27.29
N GLN A 246 -3.88 17.61 26.35
CA GLN A 246 -3.20 18.85 25.94
C GLN A 246 -3.40 20.04 26.90
N GLY A 247 -4.26 19.91 27.93
CA GLY A 247 -4.51 20.98 28.90
C GLY A 247 -5.28 22.19 28.34
N ILE A 248 -5.93 22.04 27.20
CA ILE A 248 -6.65 23.09 26.45
C ILE A 248 -8.17 22.97 26.65
N LYS A 249 -8.89 24.10 26.57
CA LYS A 249 -10.34 24.14 26.83
C LYS A 249 -11.18 23.82 25.60
N ASN A 250 -10.70 24.25 24.45
CA ASN A 250 -11.32 24.12 23.14
C ASN A 250 -10.21 24.19 22.08
N PHE A 251 -10.58 24.02 20.82
CA PHE A 251 -9.62 24.11 19.71
C PHE A 251 -9.17 25.54 19.40
N ASP A 252 -9.73 26.56 20.07
CA ASP A 252 -9.29 27.95 19.88
C ASP A 252 -7.85 28.10 20.40
N GLY A 253 -6.94 28.47 19.50
CA GLY A 253 -5.50 28.59 19.81
C GLY A 253 -4.74 27.27 19.78
N CYS A 254 -5.33 26.20 19.24
CA CYS A 254 -4.60 24.97 18.90
C CYS A 254 -3.88 25.12 17.56
N VAL A 255 -2.76 24.41 17.42
CA VAL A 255 -2.01 24.30 16.16
C VAL A 255 -2.01 22.85 15.72
N VAL A 256 -2.25 22.63 14.42
CA VAL A 256 -2.15 21.32 13.77
C VAL A 256 -0.79 21.24 13.08
N TYR A 257 0.12 20.42 13.62
CA TYR A 257 1.50 20.32 13.10
C TYR A 257 1.64 19.41 11.89
N THR A 258 0.83 18.36 11.84
CA THR A 258 0.78 17.47 10.69
C THR A 258 -0.64 16.97 10.54
N ASN A 259 -1.07 16.84 9.29
CA ASN A 259 -2.26 16.13 8.91
C ASN A 259 -1.84 14.96 8.03
N LYS A 260 -2.34 13.77 8.38
CA LYS A 260 -2.42 12.65 7.45
C LYS A 260 -3.86 12.46 7.05
N SER A 261 -4.10 12.12 5.79
CA SER A 261 -5.44 11.81 5.29
C SER A 261 -5.49 10.45 4.62
N SER A 262 -6.61 9.75 4.80
CA SER A 262 -6.95 8.57 4.00
C SER A 262 -7.34 8.90 2.55
N VAL A 263 -7.54 10.19 2.25
CA VAL A 263 -7.75 10.71 0.91
C VAL A 263 -6.43 11.28 0.39
N PRO A 264 -5.78 10.64 -0.61
CA PRO A 264 -4.40 11.01 -1.01
C PRO A 264 -4.22 12.49 -1.39
N LYS A 265 -5.19 13.07 -2.12
CA LYS A 265 -5.12 14.48 -2.56
C LYS A 265 -5.21 15.49 -1.40
N LEU A 266 -5.73 15.08 -0.24
CA LEU A 266 -5.84 15.91 0.97
C LEU A 266 -4.70 15.67 1.97
N ASN A 267 -3.85 14.67 1.73
CA ASN A 267 -2.77 14.32 2.64
C ASN A 267 -1.67 15.40 2.63
N GLY A 268 -1.43 16.02 3.77
CA GLY A 268 -0.44 17.10 3.92
C GLY A 268 -0.90 18.45 3.35
N VAL A 269 -2.17 18.59 2.94
CA VAL A 269 -2.69 19.85 2.38
C VAL A 269 -2.84 20.92 3.46
N PHE A 270 -3.21 20.51 4.67
CA PHE A 270 -3.58 21.42 5.74
C PHE A 270 -2.38 21.95 6.55
N GLY A 271 -2.25 23.27 6.64
CA GLY A 271 -1.17 23.94 7.38
C GLY A 271 -1.51 24.31 8.83
N ASP A 272 -0.52 24.89 9.52
CA ASP A 272 -0.53 25.24 10.97
C ASP A 272 -1.72 26.09 11.47
N TYR A 273 -2.46 26.74 10.56
CA TYR A 273 -3.54 27.70 10.89
C TYR A 273 -4.92 27.28 10.39
N GLU A 274 -5.10 26.04 9.96
CA GLU A 274 -6.41 25.59 9.51
C GLU A 274 -7.42 25.44 10.65
N ASP A 275 -8.66 25.76 10.33
CA ASP A 275 -9.78 25.67 11.25
C ASP A 275 -10.12 24.20 11.52
N ILE A 276 -9.77 23.73 12.72
CA ILE A 276 -10.05 22.35 13.16
C ILE A 276 -11.54 22.01 13.04
N GLU A 277 -12.45 22.99 13.20
CA GLU A 277 -13.88 22.75 13.02
C GLU A 277 -14.23 22.48 11.55
N LYS A 278 -13.55 23.13 10.59
CA LYS A 278 -13.69 22.79 9.17
C LYS A 278 -13.11 21.40 8.87
N ILE A 279 -11.97 21.03 9.47
CA ILE A 279 -11.37 19.69 9.27
C ILE A 279 -12.29 18.60 9.80
N LYS A 280 -12.91 18.83 10.97
CA LYS A 280 -13.92 17.94 11.55
C LYS A 280 -15.13 17.81 10.63
N LEU A 281 -15.68 18.93 10.16
CA LEU A 281 -16.82 18.90 9.24
C LEU A 281 -16.48 18.15 7.95
N LEU A 282 -15.30 18.40 7.38
CA LEU A 282 -14.86 17.71 6.18
C LEU A 282 -14.69 16.20 6.42
N ALA A 283 -14.14 15.79 7.58
CA ALA A 283 -14.05 14.38 7.95
C ALA A 283 -15.42 13.71 8.02
N GLU A 284 -16.41 14.37 8.64
CA GLU A 284 -17.79 13.88 8.71
C GLU A 284 -18.39 13.73 7.30
N LYS A 285 -18.22 14.74 6.44
CA LYS A 285 -18.72 14.70 5.05
C LYS A 285 -18.07 13.60 4.21
N ILE A 286 -16.76 13.42 4.31
CA ILE A 286 -16.06 12.33 3.62
C ILE A 286 -16.52 10.97 4.14
N TYR A 287 -16.72 10.85 5.46
CA TYR A 287 -17.25 9.62 6.05
C TYR A 287 -18.67 9.31 5.54
N GLU A 288 -19.56 10.31 5.47
CA GLU A 288 -20.89 10.18 4.86
C GLU A 288 -20.80 9.68 3.41
N LEU A 289 -19.91 10.26 2.59
CA LEU A 289 -19.69 9.84 1.21
C LEU A 289 -19.15 8.40 1.10
N ARG A 290 -18.25 8.00 2.01
CA ARG A 290 -17.75 6.62 2.11
C ARG A 290 -18.88 5.64 2.39
N CYS A 291 -19.77 5.95 3.34
CA CYS A 291 -20.95 5.12 3.64
C CYS A 291 -21.93 5.02 2.45
N GLN A 292 -21.93 6.01 1.55
CA GLN A 292 -22.76 6.03 0.35
C GLN A 292 -22.06 5.41 -0.89
N GLY A 293 -20.83 4.90 -0.76
CA GLY A 293 -20.05 4.38 -1.88
C GLY A 293 -19.58 5.45 -2.87
N GLN A 294 -19.58 6.73 -2.49
CA GLN A 294 -19.21 7.86 -3.36
C GLN A 294 -17.75 8.32 -3.19
N GLU A 295 -16.96 7.65 -2.36
CA GLU A 295 -15.59 8.09 -2.07
C GLU A 295 -14.68 8.09 -3.30
N ALA A 296 -14.77 7.08 -4.18
CA ALA A 296 -14.01 7.07 -5.45
C ALA A 296 -14.37 8.26 -6.36
N LYS A 297 -15.66 8.60 -6.43
CA LYS A 297 -16.16 9.77 -7.15
C LYS A 297 -15.64 11.08 -6.55
N PHE A 298 -15.62 11.18 -5.22
CA PHE A 298 -15.09 12.34 -4.51
C PHE A 298 -13.59 12.53 -4.78
N LYS A 299 -12.81 11.45 -4.69
CA LYS A 299 -11.37 11.46 -5.03
C LYS A 299 -11.13 11.92 -6.47
N ALA A 300 -11.93 11.46 -7.43
CA ALA A 300 -11.87 11.94 -8.81
C ALA A 300 -12.24 13.43 -8.94
N ALA A 301 -13.23 13.91 -8.17
CA ALA A 301 -13.66 15.32 -8.21
C ALA A 301 -12.57 16.25 -7.67
N LEU A 302 -11.86 15.84 -6.62
CA LEU A 302 -10.70 16.55 -6.11
C LEU A 302 -9.58 16.68 -7.16
N GLU A 303 -9.36 15.67 -7.99
CA GLU A 303 -8.39 15.74 -9.08
C GLU A 303 -8.85 16.65 -10.22
N LEU A 304 -10.13 16.58 -10.61
CA LEU A 304 -10.69 17.45 -11.65
C LEU A 304 -10.62 18.94 -11.24
N MET A 305 -10.89 19.23 -9.98
CA MET A 305 -10.89 20.60 -9.45
C MET A 305 -9.52 21.07 -8.96
N ASP A 306 -8.51 20.20 -9.06
CA ASP A 306 -7.16 20.41 -8.52
C ASP A 306 -7.20 20.99 -7.10
N CYS A 307 -7.92 20.30 -6.22
CA CYS A 307 -8.21 20.78 -4.88
C CYS A 307 -6.93 20.96 -4.06
N THR A 308 -6.69 22.17 -3.55
CA THR A 308 -5.51 22.53 -2.77
C THR A 308 -5.82 23.09 -1.38
N ASP A 309 -7.09 23.19 -1.01
CA ASP A 309 -7.51 23.77 0.28
C ASP A 309 -8.79 23.12 0.80
N ILE A 310 -9.05 23.34 2.09
CA ILE A 310 -10.19 22.75 2.80
C ILE A 310 -11.55 23.31 2.38
N ASP A 311 -11.61 24.58 1.97
CA ASP A 311 -12.87 25.24 1.62
C ASP A 311 -13.40 24.67 0.31
N LEU A 312 -12.52 24.52 -0.68
CA LEU A 312 -12.85 23.86 -1.93
C LEU A 312 -13.20 22.38 -1.71
N ALA A 313 -12.49 21.68 -0.82
CA ALA A 313 -12.82 20.29 -0.49
C ALA A 313 -14.24 20.18 0.10
N LEU A 314 -14.61 21.05 1.04
CA LEU A 314 -15.96 21.13 1.60
C LEU A 314 -16.99 21.45 0.51
N ASP A 315 -16.73 22.44 -0.33
CA ASP A 315 -17.60 22.78 -1.47
C ASP A 315 -17.78 21.58 -2.43
N ILE A 316 -16.75 20.79 -2.69
CA ILE A 316 -16.87 19.58 -3.50
C ILE A 316 -17.77 18.54 -2.82
N THR A 317 -17.62 18.31 -1.50
CA THR A 317 -18.46 17.32 -0.79
C THR A 317 -19.96 17.62 -0.86
N GLN A 318 -20.36 18.89 -0.92
CA GLN A 318 -21.77 19.28 -1.02
C GLN A 318 -22.30 19.32 -2.46
N ASN A 319 -21.42 19.43 -3.46
CA ASN A 319 -21.79 19.51 -4.87
C ASN A 319 -21.55 18.19 -5.63
N MET A 320 -21.55 17.04 -4.94
CA MET A 320 -21.29 15.73 -5.54
C MET A 320 -22.28 15.35 -6.65
N ASP A 321 -23.46 15.95 -6.71
CA ASP A 321 -24.46 15.77 -7.77
C ASP A 321 -24.17 16.58 -9.05
N CYS A 322 -23.21 17.51 -8.99
CA CYS A 322 -22.75 18.28 -10.15
C CYS A 322 -21.74 17.48 -11.00
N PHE A 323 -21.20 16.38 -10.48
CA PHE A 323 -20.21 15.55 -11.19
C PHE A 323 -20.83 14.30 -11.78
N ASP A 324 -20.52 14.00 -13.04
CA ASP A 324 -20.78 12.71 -13.67
C ASP A 324 -19.52 11.85 -13.61
N PHE A 325 -19.63 10.60 -13.14
CA PHE A 325 -18.48 9.73 -12.89
C PHE A 325 -18.63 8.39 -13.61
N TYR A 326 -17.57 8.00 -14.30
CA TYR A 326 -17.50 6.84 -15.16
C TYR A 326 -16.25 6.01 -14.81
N PRO A 327 -16.31 5.19 -13.73
CA PRO A 327 -15.16 4.40 -13.28
C PRO A 327 -14.70 3.38 -14.33
N GLU A 328 -15.63 2.93 -15.16
CA GLU A 328 -15.42 1.94 -16.24
C GLU A 328 -14.51 2.42 -17.37
N LEU A 329 -14.38 3.73 -17.56
CA LEU A 329 -13.72 4.30 -18.73
C LEU A 329 -12.25 4.59 -18.42
N SER A 330 -11.36 4.09 -19.27
CA SER A 330 -9.91 4.21 -19.09
C SER A 330 -9.30 5.40 -19.80
N SER A 331 -9.95 5.88 -20.85
CA SER A 331 -9.37 6.88 -21.72
C SER A 331 -10.39 7.91 -22.20
N PRO A 332 -9.90 9.07 -22.66
CA PRO A 332 -10.74 10.04 -23.38
C PRO A 332 -11.42 9.42 -24.60
N GLU A 333 -10.75 8.46 -25.23
CA GLU A 333 -11.25 7.74 -26.39
C GLU A 333 -12.48 6.91 -26.04
N ASP A 334 -12.42 6.18 -24.91
CA ASP A 334 -13.55 5.37 -24.42
C ASP A 334 -14.75 6.25 -24.08
N TYR A 335 -14.50 7.41 -23.46
CA TYR A 335 -15.54 8.39 -23.17
C TYR A 335 -16.18 8.93 -24.45
N ALA A 336 -15.38 9.39 -25.39
CA ALA A 336 -15.86 9.94 -26.65
C ALA A 336 -16.67 8.90 -27.45
N ARG A 337 -16.19 7.65 -27.47
CA ARG A 337 -16.92 6.52 -28.06
C ARG A 337 -18.25 6.32 -27.37
N GLN A 338 -18.28 6.22 -26.04
CA GLN A 338 -19.50 5.97 -25.30
C GLN A 338 -20.54 7.08 -25.52
N GLU A 339 -20.13 8.35 -25.46
CA GLU A 339 -21.02 9.48 -25.70
C GLU A 339 -21.51 9.54 -27.15
N PHE A 340 -20.66 9.22 -28.13
CA PHE A 340 -21.07 9.11 -29.53
C PHE A 340 -22.16 8.03 -29.71
N LEU A 341 -21.94 6.84 -29.15
CA LEU A 341 -22.91 5.75 -29.22
C LEU A 341 -24.25 6.14 -28.59
N LYS A 342 -24.23 6.72 -27.39
CA LYS A 342 -25.43 7.19 -26.70
C LYS A 342 -26.16 8.27 -27.50
N ARG A 343 -25.43 9.27 -28.01
CA ARG A 343 -26.01 10.40 -28.75
C ARG A 343 -26.74 9.97 -30.02
N TYR A 344 -26.15 9.03 -30.76
CA TYR A 344 -26.68 8.56 -32.04
C TYR A 344 -27.46 7.24 -31.93
N HIS A 345 -27.61 6.68 -30.73
CA HIS A 345 -28.30 5.42 -30.45
C HIS A 345 -27.72 4.25 -31.28
N ILE A 346 -26.40 4.20 -31.40
CA ILE A 346 -25.67 3.17 -32.16
C ILE A 346 -25.34 2.01 -31.23
N PRO A 347 -25.60 0.74 -31.61
CA PRO A 347 -25.19 -0.44 -30.85
C PRO A 347 -23.66 -0.55 -30.69
N GLU A 348 -23.18 -1.09 -29.55
CA GLU A 348 -21.74 -1.25 -29.29
C GLU A 348 -21.02 -2.19 -30.27
N ASP A 349 -21.76 -3.11 -30.88
CA ASP A 349 -21.30 -4.11 -31.86
C ASP A 349 -21.45 -3.65 -33.31
N ASP A 350 -21.85 -2.40 -33.55
CA ASP A 350 -22.08 -1.88 -34.90
C ASP A 350 -20.79 -1.96 -35.76
N PRO A 351 -20.83 -2.64 -36.92
CA PRO A 351 -19.67 -2.79 -37.79
C PRO A 351 -19.07 -1.48 -38.30
N MET A 352 -19.80 -0.36 -38.27
CA MET A 352 -19.29 0.96 -38.66
C MET A 352 -18.26 1.49 -37.68
N LEU A 353 -18.28 1.07 -36.41
CA LEU A 353 -17.36 1.56 -35.38
C LEU A 353 -15.90 1.26 -35.69
N LYS A 354 -15.62 0.18 -36.45
CA LYS A 354 -14.26 -0.14 -36.91
C LYS A 354 -13.67 0.89 -37.89
N HIS A 355 -14.50 1.77 -38.43
CA HIS A 355 -14.11 2.82 -39.37
C HIS A 355 -14.05 4.20 -38.72
N ILE A 356 -14.40 4.32 -37.43
CA ILE A 356 -14.38 5.57 -36.67
C ILE A 356 -13.18 5.52 -35.73
N HIS A 357 -12.29 6.50 -35.83
CA HIS A 357 -11.17 6.68 -34.92
C HIS A 357 -11.53 7.74 -33.88
N PHE A 358 -11.67 7.34 -32.63
CA PHE A 358 -11.98 8.25 -31.51
C PHE A 358 -10.69 8.87 -30.90
N SER A 359 -9.51 8.38 -31.30
CA SER A 359 -8.17 8.84 -30.88
C SER A 359 -7.83 10.31 -31.15
N ARG A 360 -8.71 11.08 -31.81
CA ARG A 360 -8.55 12.54 -32.00
C ARG A 360 -9.15 13.38 -30.87
N CYS A 361 -9.74 12.76 -29.84
CA CYS A 361 -10.07 13.46 -28.61
C CYS A 361 -8.78 13.86 -27.88
N ASP A 362 -8.28 15.05 -28.20
CA ASP A 362 -7.14 15.66 -27.53
C ASP A 362 -7.54 16.14 -26.12
N SER A 363 -6.55 16.19 -25.23
CA SER A 363 -6.61 16.72 -23.88
C SER A 363 -7.22 18.13 -23.77
N ASP A 364 -7.02 18.99 -24.77
CA ASP A 364 -7.58 20.35 -24.77
C ASP A 364 -9.12 20.33 -24.94
N LEU A 365 -9.65 19.45 -25.80
CA LEU A 365 -11.10 19.29 -25.98
C LEU A 365 -11.78 18.72 -24.73
N MET A 366 -11.07 17.88 -23.97
CA MET A 366 -11.59 17.38 -22.70
C MET A 366 -11.69 18.49 -21.66
N LYS A 367 -10.67 19.36 -21.57
CA LYS A 367 -10.69 20.51 -20.66
C LYS A 367 -11.83 21.46 -20.99
N GLU A 368 -12.03 21.77 -22.27
CA GLU A 368 -13.16 22.60 -22.72
C GLU A 368 -14.53 21.98 -22.37
N ALA A 369 -14.61 20.65 -22.32
CA ALA A 369 -15.81 19.91 -21.94
C ALA A 369 -15.92 19.65 -20.42
N ASN A 370 -15.00 20.17 -19.61
CA ASN A 370 -14.85 19.92 -18.18
C ASN A 370 -14.74 18.43 -17.81
N ILE A 371 -13.97 17.67 -18.58
CA ILE A 371 -13.74 16.23 -18.39
C ILE A 371 -12.27 16.00 -18.02
N CYS A 372 -12.03 15.12 -17.04
CA CYS A 372 -10.69 14.71 -16.63
C CYS A 372 -10.60 13.18 -16.56
N ALA A 373 -9.47 12.64 -17.02
CA ALA A 373 -9.08 11.26 -16.74
C ALA A 373 -8.28 11.23 -15.45
N THR A 374 -8.78 10.48 -14.47
CA THR A 374 -8.18 10.35 -13.14
C THR A 374 -7.76 8.90 -12.89
N PRO A 375 -6.92 8.63 -11.88
CA PRO A 375 -6.63 7.26 -11.46
C PRO A 375 -7.88 6.43 -11.10
N TYR A 376 -9.00 7.09 -10.79
CA TYR A 376 -10.26 6.44 -10.38
C TYR A 376 -11.25 6.26 -11.54
N GLY A 377 -10.91 6.72 -12.76
CA GLY A 377 -11.78 6.71 -13.94
C GLY A 377 -12.01 8.10 -14.53
N ILE A 378 -12.97 8.22 -15.45
CA ILE A 378 -13.32 9.49 -16.08
C ILE A 378 -14.34 10.23 -15.22
N ILE A 379 -14.11 11.53 -14.99
CA ILE A 379 -15.04 12.41 -14.32
C ILE A 379 -15.31 13.66 -15.14
N ARG A 380 -16.54 14.16 -15.07
CA ARG A 380 -16.99 15.36 -15.75
C ARG A 380 -17.73 16.28 -14.79
N LEU A 381 -17.42 17.58 -14.82
CA LEU A 381 -18.29 18.59 -14.22
C LEU A 381 -19.43 18.89 -15.17
N GLY A 382 -20.65 18.62 -14.71
CA GLY A 382 -21.88 18.85 -15.46
C GLY A 382 -22.21 20.34 -15.61
N ASN A 383 -23.41 20.61 -16.12
CA ASN A 383 -23.88 21.98 -16.35
C ASN A 383 -24.59 22.59 -15.12
N ARG A 384 -24.65 21.86 -14.00
CA ARG A 384 -25.21 22.40 -12.74
C ARG A 384 -24.21 23.37 -12.13
N GLU A 385 -24.72 24.50 -11.67
CA GLU A 385 -23.90 25.50 -10.98
C GLU A 385 -23.62 25.01 -9.56
N MET A 386 -22.34 25.01 -9.17
CA MET A 386 -21.94 24.62 -7.82
C MET A 386 -22.29 25.71 -6.83
N THR A 387 -22.77 25.31 -5.65
CA THR A 387 -22.92 26.20 -4.50
C THR A 387 -21.57 26.30 -3.80
N LEU A 388 -20.90 27.46 -3.89
CA LEU A 388 -19.61 27.70 -3.24
C LEU A 388 -19.84 28.43 -1.90
N GLU A 389 -20.25 27.69 -0.86
CA GLU A 389 -20.54 28.27 0.46
C GLU A 389 -19.25 28.60 1.22
N TYR A 390 -18.22 27.77 1.07
CA TYR A 390 -16.99 27.87 1.85
C TYR A 390 -15.91 28.68 1.11
N SER A 391 -15.75 28.51 -0.20
CA SER A 391 -14.76 29.25 -1.00
C SER A 391 -15.18 30.68 -1.34
N SER A 392 -16.45 31.06 -1.14
CA SER A 392 -16.87 32.45 -1.38
C SER A 392 -16.34 33.39 -0.29
N PRO A 393 -15.70 34.53 -0.64
CA PRO A 393 -15.30 35.49 0.37
C PRO A 393 -16.53 36.00 1.10
N ALA A 394 -16.54 35.85 2.44
CA ALA A 394 -17.57 36.43 3.27
C ALA A 394 -17.72 37.92 2.93
N LEU A 395 -18.92 38.33 2.51
CA LEU A 395 -19.30 39.73 2.32
C LEU A 395 -19.14 40.47 3.65
N GLY A 396 -17.93 40.96 3.94
CA GLY A 396 -17.60 41.55 5.24
C GLY A 396 -16.19 42.11 5.37
N GLN A 397 -15.20 41.64 4.59
CA GLN A 397 -13.87 42.28 4.55
C GLN A 397 -13.73 43.15 3.29
N GLN A 398 -14.55 44.21 3.21
CA GLN A 398 -14.14 45.39 2.47
C GLN A 398 -13.11 46.14 3.31
N MET A 399 -11.90 46.25 2.74
CA MET A 399 -10.81 47.18 3.05
C MET A 399 -11.09 48.20 4.15
N LEU A 400 -10.32 48.11 5.22
CA LEU A 400 -9.85 49.28 5.98
C LEU A 400 -8.36 49.17 6.22
#